data_AF-A0A959N5F9-F1
#
_entry.id   AF-A0A959N5F9-F1
#
_cell.length_a   1.000
_cell.length_b   1.000
_cell.length_c   1.000
_cell.angle_alpha   90.00
_cell.angle_beta   90.00
_cell.angle_gamma   90.00
#
_symmetry.space_group_name_H-M   'P 1'
#
loop_
_entity.id
_entity.type
_entity.pdbx_description
1 polymer ?
#
loop_
_entity_poly.entity_id
_entity_poly.type
_entity_poly.pdbx_seq_one_letter_code
_entity_poly.pdbx_strand_id
1 'polypeptide(L)'
;ESSLRLSELALGLGPFVVGPPIERKIGKEAFVEMSLDCEWRSADWAKQHGFYNEIFDSEIELNEKLNEFTKQLSQRSSEALTQLKEIYWEGTDHWDELLEQRAENSGKLVLSDYTKNFIKDFKSKK
;
A
#
# COMPACT_ATOMS: atom_id res chain seq x y z
N GLU A 1 13.55 11.38 -5.19
CA GLU A 1 13.72 10.07 -4.53
C GLU A 1 12.35 9.60 -4.05
N SER A 2 12.00 8.33 -4.29
CA SER A 2 10.76 7.74 -3.81
C SER A 2 11.03 6.79 -2.65
N SER A 3 10.17 6.82 -1.65
CA SER A 3 10.25 5.97 -0.47
C SER A 3 8.84 5.68 0.04
N LEU A 4 8.72 4.61 0.81
CA LEU A 4 7.45 4.18 1.40
C LEU A 4 7.64 3.71 2.83
N ARG A 5 6.58 3.78 3.64
CA ARG A 5 6.52 3.21 4.99
C ARG A 5 5.08 2.97 5.41
N LEU A 6 4.88 2.05 6.34
CA LEU A 6 3.65 1.98 7.14
C LEU A 6 3.90 2.77 8.42
N SER A 7 3.08 3.78 8.70
CA SER A 7 3.29 4.69 9.85
C SER A 7 2.25 4.50 10.95
N GLU A 8 1.26 3.64 10.72
CA GLU A 8 0.05 3.54 11.52
C GLU A 8 0.36 3.16 12.96
N LEU A 9 1.31 2.25 13.19
CA LEU A 9 1.67 1.81 14.54
C LEU A 9 2.35 2.92 15.35
N ALA A 10 3.13 3.79 14.69
CA ALA A 10 3.68 4.99 15.33
C ALA A 10 2.59 5.97 15.83
N LEU A 11 1.35 5.87 15.30
CA LEU A 11 0.18 6.65 15.73
C LEU A 11 -0.71 5.87 16.72
N GLY A 12 -0.32 4.66 17.13
CA GLY A 12 -1.14 3.76 17.95
C GLY A 12 -2.26 3.06 17.17
N LEU A 13 -2.16 3.00 15.85
CA LEU A 13 -3.13 2.35 14.97
C LEU A 13 -2.46 1.15 14.30
N GLY A 14 -3.24 0.28 13.65
CA GLY A 14 -2.68 -0.72 12.74
C GLY A 14 -2.96 -0.35 11.29
N PRO A 15 -2.15 -0.82 10.33
CA PRO A 15 -2.42 -0.68 8.90
C PRO A 15 -3.55 -1.64 8.48
N PHE A 16 -4.71 -1.56 9.13
CA PHE A 16 -5.75 -2.58 9.00
C PHE A 16 -6.46 -2.49 7.65
N VAL A 17 -6.74 -1.29 7.16
CA VAL A 17 -7.47 -1.08 5.89
C VAL A 17 -6.54 -1.20 4.69
N VAL A 18 -5.34 -0.60 4.76
CA VAL A 18 -4.35 -0.67 3.67
C VAL A 18 -3.53 -1.97 3.70
N GLY A 19 -3.59 -2.72 4.80
CA GLY A 19 -2.81 -3.94 5.01
C GLY A 19 -3.09 -5.04 3.99
N PRO A 20 -4.34 -5.45 3.71
CA PRO A 20 -4.62 -6.53 2.76
C PRO A 20 -4.02 -6.33 1.36
N PRO A 21 -4.18 -5.17 0.70
CA PRO A 21 -3.55 -4.97 -0.61
C PRO A 21 -2.03 -4.88 -0.54
N ILE A 22 -1.46 -4.37 0.56
CA ILE A 22 0.00 -4.31 0.73
C ILE A 22 0.57 -5.71 0.96
N GLU A 23 0.03 -6.47 1.92
CA GLU A 23 0.43 -7.86 2.22
C GLU A 23 0.33 -8.75 0.97
N ARG A 24 -0.74 -8.60 0.16
CA ARG A 24 -0.86 -9.32 -1.12
C ARG A 24 0.30 -9.00 -2.07
N LYS A 25 0.81 -7.78 -2.06
CA LYS A 25 1.83 -7.29 -2.99
C LYS A 25 3.26 -7.64 -2.57
N ILE A 26 3.57 -7.55 -1.27
CA ILE A 26 4.94 -7.73 -0.74
C ILE A 26 5.14 -9.00 0.09
N GLY A 27 4.09 -9.78 0.29
CA GLY A 27 4.13 -10.96 1.15
C GLY A 27 3.97 -10.60 2.63
N LYS A 28 3.70 -11.63 3.43
CA LYS A 28 3.39 -11.51 4.85
C LYS A 28 4.58 -11.08 5.67
N GLU A 29 5.76 -11.60 5.34
CA GLU A 29 7.01 -11.33 6.05
C GLU A 29 7.36 -9.85 5.99
N ALA A 30 7.41 -9.29 4.77
CA ALA A 30 7.72 -7.88 4.56
C ALA A 30 6.65 -6.96 5.15
N PHE A 31 5.37 -7.35 5.06
CA PHE A 31 4.28 -6.61 5.68
C PHE A 31 4.41 -6.54 7.21
N VAL A 32 4.71 -7.68 7.87
CA VAL A 32 4.92 -7.73 9.32
C VAL A 32 6.09 -6.83 9.72
N GLU A 33 7.23 -6.94 9.04
CA GLU A 33 8.41 -6.11 9.30
C GLU A 33 8.08 -4.62 9.25
N MET A 34 7.50 -4.16 8.14
CA MET A 34 7.13 -2.76 7.94
C MET A 34 6.08 -2.26 8.94
N SER A 35 5.12 -3.12 9.32
CA SER A 35 4.04 -2.74 10.24
C SER A 35 4.53 -2.53 11.67
N LEU A 36 5.66 -3.13 12.05
CA LEU A 36 6.21 -3.10 13.40
C LEU A 36 7.24 -1.99 13.57
N ASP A 37 8.20 -1.86 12.65
CA ASP A 37 9.28 -0.88 12.80
C ASP A 37 8.90 0.55 12.36
N CYS A 38 7.91 0.67 11.49
CA CYS A 38 7.47 1.95 10.90
C CYS A 38 8.56 2.74 10.16
N GLU A 39 9.64 2.09 9.74
CA GLU A 39 10.80 2.72 9.14
C GLU A 39 10.62 2.95 7.62
N TRP A 40 11.32 3.95 7.10
CA TRP A 40 11.32 4.25 5.67
C TRP A 40 12.04 3.17 4.86
N ARG A 41 11.41 2.74 3.76
CA ARG A 41 11.98 1.84 2.75
C ARG A 41 12.29 2.63 1.48
N SER A 42 13.46 2.37 0.89
CA SER A 42 13.89 2.99 -0.37
C SER A 42 13.16 2.42 -1.58
N ALA A 43 13.30 3.09 -2.74
CA ALA A 43 12.81 2.58 -4.01
C ALA A 43 13.39 1.21 -4.39
N ASP A 44 14.68 0.98 -4.12
CA ASP A 44 15.33 -0.32 -4.34
C ASP A 44 14.72 -1.42 -3.49
N TRP A 45 14.50 -1.17 -2.20
CA TRP A 45 13.84 -2.12 -1.31
C TRP A 45 12.43 -2.43 -1.82
N ALA A 46 11.67 -1.40 -2.20
CA ALA A 46 10.32 -1.53 -2.73
C ALA A 46 10.28 -2.36 -4.02
N LYS A 47 11.28 -2.23 -4.90
CA LYS A 47 11.43 -3.07 -6.10
C LYS A 47 11.80 -4.52 -5.75
N GLN A 48 12.74 -4.73 -4.84
CA GLN A 48 13.17 -6.07 -4.40
C GLN A 48 12.02 -6.88 -3.79
N HIS A 49 11.10 -6.22 -3.09
CA HIS A 49 9.94 -6.85 -2.45
C HIS A 49 8.67 -6.83 -3.31
N GLY A 50 8.76 -6.44 -4.58
CA GLY A 50 7.64 -6.49 -5.52
C GLY A 50 6.57 -5.40 -5.33
N PHE A 51 6.80 -4.42 -4.43
CA PHE A 51 5.93 -3.25 -4.28
C PHE A 51 6.02 -2.36 -5.53
N TYR A 52 7.24 -2.07 -5.98
CA TYR A 52 7.49 -1.41 -7.27
C TYR A 52 7.88 -2.45 -8.33
N ASN A 53 7.35 -2.28 -9.53
CA ASN A 53 7.69 -3.14 -10.66
C ASN A 53 9.04 -2.71 -11.28
N GLU A 54 9.24 -1.41 -11.45
CA GLU A 54 10.46 -0.81 -12.00
C GLU A 54 10.80 0.50 -11.26
N ILE A 55 12.07 0.91 -11.35
CA ILE A 55 12.58 2.18 -10.80
C ILE A 55 13.43 2.83 -11.89
N PHE A 56 13.44 4.16 -11.92
CA PHE A 56 14.12 4.97 -12.93
C PHE A 56 14.85 6.13 -12.28
N ASP A 57 15.92 6.61 -12.91
CA ASP A 57 16.77 7.68 -12.37
C ASP A 57 16.12 9.06 -12.53
N SER A 58 15.15 9.19 -13.44
CA SER A 58 14.45 10.45 -13.70
C SER A 58 12.96 10.25 -13.97
N GLU A 59 12.17 11.29 -13.67
CA GLU A 59 10.75 11.34 -14.00
C GLU A 59 10.51 11.31 -15.53
N ILE A 60 11.43 11.86 -16.31
CA ILE A 60 11.36 11.84 -17.78
C ILE A 60 11.38 10.39 -18.28
N GLU A 61 12.36 9.60 -17.84
CA GLU A 61 12.50 8.20 -18.21
C GLU A 61 11.30 7.36 -17.74
N LEU A 62 10.83 7.59 -16.50
CA LEU A 62 9.62 6.96 -15.96
C LEU A 62 8.41 7.22 -16.86
N ASN A 63 8.19 8.48 -17.24
CA ASN A 63 7.06 8.88 -18.08
C ASN A 63 7.16 8.30 -19.49
N GLU A 64 8.34 8.26 -20.09
CA GLU A 64 8.56 7.63 -21.39
C GLU A 64 8.21 6.14 -21.35
N LYS A 65 8.71 5.41 -20.35
CA LYS A 65 8.44 3.98 -20.18
C LYS A 65 6.98 3.68 -19.86
N LEU A 66 6.35 4.51 -19.03
CA LEU A 66 4.92 4.40 -18.74
C LEU A 66 4.06 4.63 -20.00
N ASN A 67 4.38 5.63 -20.81
CA ASN A 67 3.68 5.91 -22.06
C ASN A 67 3.86 4.76 -23.07
N GLU A 68 5.07 4.22 -23.19
CA GLU A 68 5.35 3.06 -24.03
C GLU A 68 4.50 1.85 -23.60
N PHE A 69 4.51 1.51 -22.30
CA PHE A 69 3.78 0.37 -21.77
C PHE A 69 2.27 0.50 -21.89
N THR A 70 1.70 1.66 -21.54
CA THR A 70 0.26 1.90 -21.63
C THR A 70 -0.23 1.92 -23.08
N LYS A 71 0.58 2.41 -24.03
CA LYS A 71 0.30 2.32 -25.46
C LYS A 71 0.32 0.88 -25.96
N GLN A 72 1.26 0.05 -25.49
CA GLN A 72 1.26 -1.37 -25.84
C GLN A 72 0.04 -2.10 -25.28
N LEU A 73 -0.39 -1.78 -24.05
CA LEU A 73 -1.58 -2.37 -23.44
C LEU A 73 -2.87 -1.98 -24.16
N SER A 74 -3.02 -0.72 -24.57
CA SER A 74 -4.23 -0.24 -25.26
C SER A 74 -4.42 -0.87 -26.65
N GLN A 75 -3.37 -1.47 -27.21
CA GLN A 75 -3.40 -2.22 -28.47
C GLN A 75 -3.75 -3.70 -28.28
N ARG A 76 -3.90 -4.20 -27.05
CA ARG A 76 -4.27 -5.61 -26.77
C ARG A 76 -5.80 -5.78 -26.76
N SER A 77 -6.24 -7.04 -26.75
CA SER A 77 -7.67 -7.37 -26.60
C SER A 77 -8.18 -6.89 -25.25
N SER A 78 -9.15 -5.98 -25.28
CA SER A 78 -9.81 -5.47 -24.07
C SER A 78 -10.52 -6.58 -23.29
N GLU A 79 -11.16 -7.51 -24.00
CA GLU A 79 -11.84 -8.65 -23.39
C GLU A 79 -10.86 -9.55 -22.63
N ALA A 80 -9.71 -9.87 -23.24
CA ALA A 80 -8.68 -10.67 -22.58
C ALA A 80 -8.08 -9.94 -21.37
N LEU A 81 -7.86 -8.63 -21.46
CA LEU A 81 -7.37 -7.83 -20.34
C LEU A 81 -8.36 -7.79 -19.16
N THR A 82 -9.67 -7.73 -19.45
CA THR A 82 -10.71 -7.80 -18.41
C THR A 82 -10.69 -9.14 -17.70
N GLN A 83 -10.70 -10.25 -18.44
CA GLN A 83 -10.66 -11.59 -17.86
C GLN A 83 -9.37 -11.84 -17.05
N LEU A 84 -8.22 -11.39 -17.56
CA LEU A 84 -6.96 -11.47 -16.81
C LEU A 84 -7.03 -10.66 -15.51
N LYS A 85 -7.64 -9.47 -15.54
CA LYS A 85 -7.80 -8.66 -14.34
C LYS A 85 -8.68 -9.37 -13.31
N GLU A 86 -9.78 -10.00 -13.71
CA GLU A 86 -10.60 -10.81 -12.80
C GLU A 86 -9.76 -11.91 -12.12
N ILE A 87 -8.98 -12.67 -12.90
CA ILE A 87 -8.07 -13.69 -12.38
C ILE A 87 -7.04 -13.10 -11.41
N TYR A 88 -6.45 -11.95 -11.74
CA TYR A 88 -5.46 -11.29 -10.88
C TYR A 88 -6.00 -10.82 -9.54
N TRP A 89 -7.32 -10.67 -9.40
CA TRP A 89 -8.00 -10.26 -8.18
C TRP A 89 -8.74 -11.43 -7.50
N GLU A 90 -8.55 -12.66 -7.96
CA GLU A 90 -9.07 -13.84 -7.27
C GLU A 90 -8.59 -13.88 -5.80
N GLY A 91 -9.52 -14.30 -4.93
CA GLY A 91 -9.33 -14.38 -3.49
C GLY A 91 -9.54 -13.05 -2.75
N THR A 92 -10.01 -12.00 -3.43
CA THR A 92 -10.36 -10.71 -2.79
C THR A 92 -11.87 -10.46 -2.69
N ASP A 93 -12.71 -11.45 -3.01
CA ASP A 93 -14.18 -11.29 -3.04
C ASP A 93 -14.79 -10.89 -1.69
N HIS A 94 -14.16 -11.30 -0.60
CA HIS A 94 -14.56 -11.00 0.78
C HIS A 94 -14.05 -9.65 1.29
N TRP A 95 -13.37 -8.86 0.45
CA TRP A 95 -12.71 -7.64 0.91
C TRP A 95 -13.67 -6.55 1.34
N ASP A 96 -14.87 -6.45 0.77
CA ASP A 96 -15.84 -5.43 1.18
C ASP A 96 -16.17 -5.57 2.69
N GLU A 97 -16.51 -6.78 3.13
CA GLU A 97 -16.78 -7.07 4.54
C GLU A 97 -15.51 -6.99 5.40
N LEU A 98 -14.39 -7.54 4.92
CA LEU A 98 -13.12 -7.54 5.64
C LEU A 98 -12.63 -6.12 5.92
N LEU A 99 -12.67 -5.24 4.91
CA LEU A 99 -12.19 -3.88 5.01
C LEU A 99 -13.11 -3.03 5.88
N GLU A 100 -14.43 -3.25 5.83
CA GLU A 100 -15.38 -2.61 6.75
C GLU A 100 -15.12 -3.02 8.20
N GLN A 101 -14.98 -4.32 8.49
CA GLN A 101 -14.65 -4.81 9.83
C GLN A 101 -13.33 -4.22 10.34
N ARG A 102 -12.31 -4.17 9.48
CA ARG A 102 -11.00 -3.60 9.83
C ARG A 102 -11.07 -2.08 10.03
N ALA A 103 -11.90 -1.38 9.28
CA ALA A 103 -12.15 0.05 9.48
C ALA A 103 -12.85 0.32 10.81
N GLU A 104 -13.80 -0.53 11.24
CA GLU A 104 -14.43 -0.43 12.56
C GLU A 104 -13.40 -0.56 13.69
N ASN A 105 -12.47 -1.51 13.58
CA ASN A 105 -11.39 -1.68 14.54
C ASN A 105 -10.48 -0.44 14.62
N SER A 106 -10.08 0.12 13.47
CA SER A 106 -9.37 1.39 13.40
C SER A 106 -10.17 2.54 14.04
N GLY A 107 -11.48 2.59 13.78
CA GLY A 107 -12.39 3.60 14.35
C GLY A 107 -12.49 3.53 15.87
N LYS A 108 -12.45 2.34 16.46
CA LYS A 108 -12.39 2.17 17.92
C LYS A 108 -11.05 2.67 18.49
N LEU A 109 -9.94 2.31 17.85
CA LEU A 109 -8.60 2.69 18.32
C LEU A 109 -8.34 4.19 18.23
N VAL A 110 -8.80 4.87 17.18
CA VAL A 110 -8.62 6.33 17.06
C VAL A 110 -9.38 7.10 18.14
N LEU A 111 -10.44 6.50 18.70
CA LEU A 111 -11.19 7.07 19.81
C LEU A 111 -10.57 6.78 21.19
N SER A 112 -9.53 5.95 21.27
CA SER A 112 -8.84 5.65 22.52
C SER A 112 -8.12 6.87 23.09
N ASP A 113 -7.94 6.89 24.41
CA ASP A 113 -7.19 7.95 25.09
C ASP A 113 -5.74 8.00 24.60
N TYR A 114 -5.14 6.84 24.31
CA TYR A 114 -3.79 6.75 23.77
C TYR A 114 -3.67 7.54 22.46
N THR A 115 -4.48 7.19 21.45
CA THR A 115 -4.39 7.83 20.13
C THR A 115 -4.81 9.29 20.17
N LYS A 116 -5.84 9.66 20.97
CA LYS A 116 -6.24 11.07 21.14
C LYS A 116 -5.12 11.92 21.75
N ASN A 117 -4.47 11.43 22.80
CA ASN A 117 -3.37 12.15 23.45
C ASN A 117 -2.16 12.24 22.52
N PHE A 118 -1.80 11.15 21.83
CA PHE A 118 -0.74 11.14 20.83
C PHE A 118 -0.98 12.20 19.74
N ILE A 119 -2.18 12.24 19.15
CA ILE A 119 -2.53 13.21 18.09
C ILE A 119 -2.47 14.64 18.63
N LYS A 120 -2.91 14.88 19.87
CA LYS A 120 -2.84 16.20 20.51
C LYS A 120 -1.39 16.66 20.66
N ASP A 121 -0.52 15.80 21.17
CA ASP A 121 0.90 16.10 21.36
C ASP A 121 1.61 16.31 20.02
N PHE A 122 1.34 15.45 19.03
CA PHE A 122 1.87 15.58 17.67
C PHE A 122 1.50 16.91 17.04
N LYS A 123 0.25 17.35 17.16
CA LYS A 123 -0.20 18.67 16.66
C LYS A 123 0.45 19.84 17.38
N SER A 124 0.79 19.69 18.66
CA SER A 124 1.43 20.75 19.46
C SER A 124 2.93 20.93 19.18
N LYS A 125 3.58 19.93 18.57
CA LYS A 125 5.00 19.94 18.17
C LYS A 125 5.25 20.63 16.82
N LYS A 126 4.23 21.26 16.24
CA LYS A 126 4.28 22.01 14.99
C LYS A 126 4.23 23.50 15.28
#